data_AF-A0A4R0HTB0-F1
#
_entry.id   AF-A0A4R0HTB0-F1
#
_cell.length_a   1.000
_cell.length_b   1.000
_cell.length_c   1.000
_cell.angle_alpha   90.00
_cell.angle_beta   90.00
_cell.angle_gamma   90.00
#
_symmetry.space_group_name_H-M   'P 1'
#
loop_
_entity.id
_entity.type
_entity.pdbx_description
1 polymer ?
#
loop_
_entity_poly.entity_id
_entity_poly.type
_entity_poly.pdbx_seq_one_letter_code
_entity_poly.pdbx_strand_id
1 'polypeptide(L)'
;MNAKPLVLGFIILTGSLNTALADSCQSNIFGGQDCRYDDGTTSSSRANIFGGQDTNYSDGRMTTSRANIFGGQDTTSNDGKSSSSRANIFGGQDTDYSDGSHSSSRANIFDGQDTDYSNGKSSTSRANIFGGQDTHNN
;
A
#
# COMPACT_ATOMS: atom_id res chain seq x y z
N MET A 1 8.06 -22.42 -13.05
CA MET A 1 8.49 -21.76 -11.80
C MET A 1 7.37 -20.84 -11.39
N ASN A 2 6.62 -21.21 -10.37
CA ASN A 2 5.39 -20.50 -9.99
C ASN A 2 5.78 -19.23 -9.25
N ALA A 3 5.83 -18.11 -9.97
CA ALA A 3 5.94 -16.80 -9.36
C ALA A 3 4.68 -16.59 -8.53
N LYS A 4 4.77 -16.80 -7.21
CA LYS A 4 3.75 -16.34 -6.27
C LYS A 4 3.64 -14.83 -6.51
N PRO A 5 2.46 -14.27 -6.82
CA PRO A 5 2.33 -12.83 -6.92
C PRO A 5 2.59 -12.31 -5.51
N LEU A 6 3.79 -11.81 -5.30
CA LEU A 6 4.13 -11.05 -4.12
C LEU A 6 3.42 -9.72 -4.34
N VAL A 7 2.13 -9.69 -4.00
CA VAL A 7 1.35 -8.45 -3.89
C VAL A 7 2.00 -7.71 -2.74
N LEU A 8 3.03 -6.96 -3.11
CA LEU A 8 3.79 -6.06 -2.28
C LEU A 8 2.76 -5.15 -1.62
N GLY A 9 2.56 -5.35 -0.31
CA GLY A 9 1.62 -4.56 0.48
C GLY A 9 1.89 -3.10 0.21
N PHE A 10 1.03 -2.49 -0.60
CA PHE A 10 1.11 -1.09 -0.93
C PHE A 10 0.73 -0.37 0.35
N ILE A 11 1.74 0.10 1.07
CA ILE A 11 1.55 1.06 2.16
C ILE A 11 1.24 2.37 1.45
N ILE A 12 -0.02 2.51 1.04
CA ILE A 12 -0.54 3.80 0.65
C ILE A 12 -0.50 4.62 1.93
N LEU A 13 0.26 5.70 1.88
CA LEU A 13 0.27 6.75 2.87
C LEU A 13 -1.13 7.36 2.91
N THR A 14 -2.07 6.75 3.63
CA THR A 14 -3.43 7.25 3.82
C THR A 14 -3.40 8.38 4.84
N GLY A 15 -2.69 9.46 4.51
CA GLY A 15 -2.75 10.70 5.25
C GLY A 15 -4.13 11.32 5.05
N SER A 16 -5.01 11.13 6.02
CA SER A 16 -6.07 12.05 6.46
C SER A 16 -6.55 13.11 5.45
N LEU A 17 -7.84 12.96 5.08
CA LEU A 17 -8.74 13.82 4.28
C LEU A 17 -8.77 13.49 2.77
N ASN A 18 -9.86 12.81 2.36
CA ASN A 18 -10.15 12.24 1.04
C ASN A 18 -9.48 10.88 0.79
N THR A 19 -10.01 9.82 1.43
CA THR A 19 -9.66 8.44 1.09
C THR A 19 -10.31 8.07 -0.23
N ALA A 20 -9.75 8.54 -1.34
CA ALA A 20 -10.11 8.03 -2.65
C ALA A 20 -9.71 6.55 -2.68
N LEU A 21 -10.68 5.67 -2.86
CA LEU A 21 -10.45 4.23 -2.94
C LEU A 21 -10.06 3.90 -4.37
N ALA A 22 -9.02 3.08 -4.54
CA ALA A 22 -8.67 2.60 -5.86
C ALA A 22 -9.82 1.72 -6.38
N ASP A 23 -10.48 2.18 -7.42
CA ASP A 23 -11.56 1.49 -8.12
C ASP A 23 -10.97 0.39 -9.02
N SER A 24 -9.83 0.69 -9.66
CA SER A 24 -9.08 -0.28 -10.43
C SER A 24 -7.59 0.03 -10.42
N CYS A 25 -6.77 -1.02 -10.44
CA CYS A 25 -5.32 -0.93 -10.61
C CYS A 25 -4.86 -2.02 -11.58
N GLN A 26 -3.93 -1.68 -12.46
CA GLN A 26 -3.31 -2.62 -13.38
C GLN A 26 -1.80 -2.52 -13.31
N SER A 27 -1.11 -3.65 -13.31
CA SER A 27 0.36 -3.67 -13.43
C SER A 27 0.79 -3.06 -14.77
N ASN A 28 1.86 -2.27 -14.74
CA ASN A 28 2.45 -1.64 -15.91
C ASN A 28 3.84 -2.22 -16.22
N ILE A 29 4.41 -1.83 -17.37
CA ILE A 29 5.70 -2.36 -17.86
C ILE A 29 6.90 -1.87 -17.04
N PHE A 30 6.71 -0.93 -16.12
CA PHE A 30 7.77 -0.34 -15.30
C PHE A 30 7.89 -0.97 -13.91
N GLY A 31 7.28 -2.15 -13.72
CA GLY A 31 7.30 -2.85 -12.44
C GLY A 31 6.48 -2.15 -11.34
N GLY A 32 5.56 -1.27 -11.73
CA GLY A 32 4.58 -0.67 -10.84
C GLY A 32 3.15 -0.89 -11.37
N GLN A 33 2.26 0.00 -10.97
CA GLN A 33 0.82 -0.06 -11.26
C GLN A 33 0.27 1.30 -11.66
N ASP A 34 -0.70 1.28 -12.57
CA ASP A 34 -1.54 2.42 -12.89
C ASP A 34 -2.91 2.21 -12.27
N CYS A 35 -3.35 3.17 -11.45
CA CYS A 35 -4.60 3.09 -10.71
C CYS A 35 -5.55 4.23 -11.05
N ARG A 36 -6.84 3.93 -11.00
CA ARG A 36 -7.93 4.90 -11.04
C ARG A 36 -8.72 4.83 -9.75
N TYR A 37 -9.02 5.98 -9.17
CA TYR A 37 -9.74 6.11 -7.92
C TYR A 37 -11.20 6.52 -8.15
N ASP A 38 -12.04 6.23 -7.16
CA ASP A 38 -13.47 6.54 -7.16
C ASP A 38 -13.80 8.04 -7.26
N ASP A 39 -12.91 8.90 -6.77
CA ASP A 39 -12.99 10.36 -6.91
C ASP A 39 -12.55 10.88 -8.30
N GLY A 40 -12.17 9.98 -9.20
CA GLY A 40 -11.74 10.27 -10.56
C GLY A 40 -10.26 10.60 -10.71
N THR A 41 -9.51 10.72 -9.62
CA THR A 41 -8.05 10.86 -9.66
C THR A 41 -7.39 9.58 -10.20
N THR A 42 -6.13 9.69 -10.61
CA THR A 42 -5.33 8.56 -11.10
C THR A 42 -3.94 8.60 -10.50
N SER A 43 -3.26 7.46 -10.47
CA SER A 43 -1.85 7.37 -10.13
C SER A 43 -1.11 6.43 -11.07
N SER A 44 0.19 6.67 -11.21
CA SER A 44 1.11 5.78 -11.92
C SER A 44 2.38 5.61 -11.10
N SER A 45 2.71 4.35 -10.82
CA SER A 45 3.86 3.96 -10.05
C SER A 45 4.88 3.20 -10.89
N ARG A 46 6.15 3.29 -10.51
CA ARG A 46 7.27 2.57 -11.13
C ARG A 46 8.22 2.08 -10.05
N ALA A 47 8.84 0.92 -10.28
CA ALA A 47 9.91 0.45 -9.40
C ALA A 47 11.11 1.41 -9.45
N ASN A 48 11.70 1.70 -8.30
CA ASN A 48 12.90 2.52 -8.19
C ASN A 48 14.12 1.68 -7.78
N ILE A 49 15.31 2.29 -7.85
CA ILE A 49 16.58 1.60 -7.58
C ILE A 49 16.79 1.24 -6.10
N PHE A 50 15.92 1.70 -5.20
CA PHE A 50 16.01 1.49 -3.75
C PHE A 50 15.09 0.36 -3.26
N GLY A 51 14.57 -0.46 -4.19
CA GLY A 51 13.68 -1.57 -3.86
C GLY A 51 12.28 -1.14 -3.39
N GLY A 52 11.88 0.10 -3.68
CA GLY A 52 10.52 0.59 -3.51
C GLY A 52 9.95 1.14 -4.81
N GLN A 53 9.01 2.07 -4.71
CA GLN A 53 8.34 2.66 -5.87
C GLN A 53 8.25 4.18 -5.80
N ASP A 54 8.30 4.81 -6.96
CA ASP A 54 7.95 6.22 -7.13
C ASP A 54 6.55 6.30 -7.74
N THR A 55 5.63 6.99 -7.08
CA THR A 55 4.23 7.12 -7.51
C THR A 55 3.87 8.57 -7.75
N ASN A 56 3.29 8.87 -8.90
CA ASN A 56 2.79 10.19 -9.26
C ASN A 56 1.27 10.14 -9.31
N TYR A 57 0.61 11.14 -8.71
CA TYR A 57 -0.84 11.28 -8.73
C TYR A 57 -1.23 12.43 -9.66
N SER A 58 -2.41 12.33 -10.27
CA SER A 58 -2.93 13.35 -11.20
C SER A 58 -3.23 14.70 -10.54
N ASP A 59 -3.32 14.74 -9.20
CA ASP A 59 -3.50 15.95 -8.41
C ASP A 59 -2.17 16.62 -8.00
N GLY A 60 -1.04 16.11 -8.48
CA GLY A 60 0.30 16.67 -8.21
C GLY A 60 0.99 16.11 -6.96
N ARG A 61 0.34 15.21 -6.20
CA ARG A 61 1.04 14.48 -5.14
C ARG A 61 2.06 13.52 -5.74
N MET A 62 3.17 13.34 -5.02
CA MET A 62 4.20 12.37 -5.36
C MET A 62 4.65 11.64 -4.11
N THR A 63 4.79 10.33 -4.19
CA THR A 63 5.36 9.51 -3.12
C THR A 63 6.55 8.72 -3.63
N THR A 64 7.52 8.50 -2.75
CA THR A 64 8.66 7.62 -3.00
C THR A 64 8.79 6.67 -1.82
N SER A 65 8.98 5.39 -2.09
CA SER A 65 9.26 4.39 -1.07
C SER A 65 10.59 3.70 -1.31
N ARG A 66 11.14 3.13 -0.24
CA ARG A 66 12.35 2.29 -0.27
C ARG A 66 12.20 1.13 0.70
N ALA A 67 12.80 -0.01 0.37
CA ALA A 67 12.91 -1.10 1.33
C ALA A 67 13.81 -0.69 2.51
N ASN A 68 13.43 -1.06 3.72
CA ASN A 68 14.23 -0.83 4.93
C ASN A 68 14.78 -2.14 5.51
N ILE A 69 15.68 -2.02 6.49
CA ILE A 69 16.36 -3.17 7.11
C ILE A 69 15.45 -4.05 7.99
N PHE A 70 14.23 -3.60 8.26
CA PHE A 70 13.27 -4.29 9.13
C PHE A 70 12.23 -5.11 8.32
N GLY A 71 12.48 -5.32 7.03
CA GLY A 71 11.60 -6.09 6.16
C GLY A 71 10.31 -5.36 5.78
N GLY A 72 10.25 -4.04 5.99
CA GLY A 72 9.19 -3.18 5.49
C GLY A 72 9.71 -2.13 4.52
N GLN A 73 8.96 -1.04 4.39
CA GLN A 73 9.30 0.13 3.59
C GLN A 73 9.18 1.44 4.36
N ASP A 74 10.03 2.38 3.98
CA ASP A 74 9.90 3.79 4.35
C ASP A 74 9.34 4.56 3.16
N THR A 75 8.26 5.29 3.36
CA THR A 75 7.57 6.06 2.32
C THR A 75 7.56 7.54 2.69
N THR A 76 7.80 8.41 1.73
CA THR A 76 7.73 9.87 1.91
C THR A 76 6.95 10.49 0.76
N SER A 77 6.17 11.52 1.09
CA SER A 77 5.38 12.31 0.16
C SER A 77 5.98 13.71 -0.02
N ASN A 78 5.74 14.34 -1.18
CA ASN A 78 6.20 15.70 -1.47
C ASN A 78 5.56 16.78 -0.58
N ASP A 79 4.45 16.47 0.10
CA ASP A 79 3.80 17.32 1.10
C ASP A 79 4.39 17.15 2.52
N GLY A 80 5.46 16.36 2.68
CA GLY A 80 6.16 16.15 3.95
C GLY A 80 5.56 15.04 4.82
N LYS A 81 4.47 14.39 4.41
CA LYS A 81 3.96 13.21 5.11
C LYS A 81 4.89 12.01 4.88
N SER A 82 5.01 11.13 5.88
CA SER A 82 5.82 9.91 5.77
C SER A 82 5.25 8.76 6.58
N SER A 83 5.68 7.54 6.24
CA SER A 83 5.42 6.33 7.00
C SER A 83 6.63 5.42 7.01
N SER A 84 6.72 4.58 8.03
CA SER A 84 7.73 3.54 8.17
C SER A 84 7.04 2.27 8.60
N SER A 85 7.42 1.15 8.00
CA SER A 85 6.84 -0.15 8.30
C SER A 85 7.90 -1.20 8.57
N ARG A 86 7.50 -2.26 9.26
CA ARG A 86 8.34 -3.42 9.56
C ARG A 86 7.53 -4.69 9.50
N ALA A 87 8.15 -5.78 9.07
CA ALA A 87 7.53 -7.10 9.13
C ALA A 87 7.25 -7.47 10.60
N ASN A 88 6.07 -8.03 10.86
CA ASN A 88 5.70 -8.54 12.17
C ASN A 88 5.60 -10.08 12.17
N ILE A 89 5.45 -10.67 13.36
CA ILE A 89 5.43 -12.14 13.54
C ILE A 89 4.18 -12.81 12.99
N PHE A 90 3.15 -12.04 12.59
CA PHE A 90 1.87 -12.55 12.09
C PHE A 90 1.79 -12.58 10.57
N GLY A 91 2.93 -12.43 9.88
CA GLY A 91 2.99 -12.44 8.43
C GLY A 91 2.43 -11.19 7.76
N GLY A 92 2.27 -10.10 8.52
CA GLY A 92 1.93 -8.77 8.01
C GLY A 92 2.98 -7.74 8.41
N GLN A 93 2.57 -6.49 8.51
CA GLN A 93 3.45 -5.37 8.86
C GLN A 93 2.82 -4.46 9.91
N ASP A 94 3.67 -3.90 10.76
CA ASP A 94 3.31 -2.76 11.61
C ASP A 94 3.80 -1.49 10.92
N THR A 95 2.93 -0.49 10.78
CA THR A 95 3.22 0.78 10.09
C THR A 95 2.95 1.96 11.01
N ASP A 96 3.93 2.84 11.15
CA ASP A 96 3.84 4.12 11.84
C ASP A 96 3.76 5.26 10.82
N TYR A 97 2.87 6.23 11.06
CA TYR A 97 2.67 7.39 10.20
C TYR A 97 3.16 8.67 10.90
N SER A 98 3.59 9.65 10.11
CA SER A 98 4.12 10.93 10.62
C SER A 98 3.10 11.78 11.39
N ASP A 99 1.81 11.49 11.28
CA ASP A 99 0.74 12.13 12.06
C ASP A 99 0.51 11.47 13.44
N GLY A 100 1.31 10.46 13.78
CA GLY A 100 1.24 9.72 15.04
C GLY A 100 0.23 8.57 15.04
N SER A 101 -0.52 8.38 13.95
CA SER A 101 -1.34 7.17 13.78
C SER A 101 -0.47 5.95 13.47
N HIS A 102 -1.03 4.76 13.64
CA HIS A 102 -0.38 3.50 13.29
C HIS A 102 -1.39 2.47 12.79
N SER A 103 -0.90 1.46 12.09
CA SER A 103 -1.67 0.29 11.68
C SER A 103 -0.86 -0.99 11.88
N SER A 104 -1.57 -2.11 12.04
CA SER A 104 -0.96 -3.45 12.10
C SER A 104 -1.76 -4.39 11.22
N SER A 105 -1.05 -5.12 10.37
CA SER A 105 -1.66 -6.14 9.51
C SER A 105 -1.19 -7.55 9.87
N ARG A 106 -2.01 -8.53 9.51
CA ARG A 106 -1.69 -9.97 9.63
C ARG A 106 -2.24 -10.73 8.43
N ALA A 107 -1.54 -11.79 8.03
CA ALA A 107 -2.06 -12.69 7.00
C ALA A 107 -3.34 -13.37 7.49
N ASN A 108 -4.32 -13.53 6.60
CA ASN A 108 -5.55 -14.27 6.88
C ASN A 108 -5.63 -15.56 6.05
N ILE A 109 -6.65 -16.39 6.32
CA ILE A 109 -6.82 -17.71 5.71
C ILE A 109 -7.24 -17.67 4.22
N PHE A 110 -7.48 -16.48 3.68
CA PHE A 110 -7.94 -16.27 2.30
C PHE A 110 -6.82 -15.70 1.41
N ASP A 111 -5.57 -15.95 1.78
CA ASP A 111 -4.37 -15.44 1.10
C ASP A 111 -4.38 -13.90 0.93
N GLY A 112 -5.01 -13.21 1.88
CA GLY A 112 -5.01 -11.76 2.00
C GLY A 112 -4.53 -11.30 3.38
N GLN A 113 -4.88 -10.07 3.76
CA GLN A 113 -4.49 -9.48 5.04
C GLN A 113 -5.68 -8.85 5.77
N ASP A 114 -5.71 -9.00 7.09
CA ASP A 114 -6.52 -8.17 7.97
C ASP A 114 -5.64 -7.03 8.50
N THR A 115 -6.13 -5.79 8.45
CA THR A 115 -5.42 -4.60 8.91
C THR A 115 -6.27 -3.82 9.90
N ASP A 116 -5.71 -3.55 11.07
CA ASP A 116 -6.32 -2.74 12.11
C ASP A 116 -5.62 -1.37 12.19
N TYR A 117 -6.40 -0.30 12.30
CA TYR A 117 -5.89 1.08 12.39
C TYR A 117 -6.10 1.65 13.79
N SER A 118 -5.19 2.53 14.23
CA SER A 118 -5.24 3.16 15.56
C SER A 118 -6.47 4.04 15.81
N ASN A 119 -7.22 4.39 14.75
CA ASN A 119 -8.49 5.12 14.83
C ASN A 119 -9.73 4.20 14.97
N GLY A 120 -9.52 2.88 15.14
CA GLY A 120 -10.58 1.90 15.31
C GLY A 120 -11.18 1.36 14.02
N LYS A 121 -10.75 1.85 12.84
CA LYS A 121 -11.13 1.28 11.55
C LYS A 121 -10.38 -0.02 11.27
N SER A 122 -10.89 -0.83 10.35
CA SER A 122 -10.18 -2.03 9.88
C SER A 122 -10.40 -2.27 8.39
N SER A 123 -9.57 -3.11 7.80
CA SER A 123 -9.80 -3.64 6.46
C SER A 123 -9.42 -5.12 6.37
N THR A 124 -10.09 -5.84 5.49
CA THR A 124 -9.80 -7.24 5.18
C THR A 124 -9.69 -7.40 3.68
N SER A 125 -8.57 -7.95 3.22
CA SER A 125 -8.37 -8.35 1.83
C SER A 125 -8.39 -9.86 1.66
N ARG A 126 -8.68 -10.32 0.44
CA ARG A 126 -8.59 -11.73 0.02
C ARG A 126 -8.04 -11.81 -1.39
N ALA A 127 -7.32 -12.87 -1.74
CA ALA A 127 -6.90 -13.10 -3.12
C ALA A 127 -8.11 -13.27 -4.06
N ASN A 128 -8.00 -12.74 -5.28
CA ASN A 128 -9.02 -12.89 -6.31
C ASN A 128 -8.53 -13.73 -7.50
N ILE A 129 -9.47 -14.18 -8.34
CA ILE A 129 -9.18 -15.09 -9.47
C ILE A 129 -8.36 -14.44 -10.59
N PHE A 130 -8.15 -13.12 -10.54
CA PHE A 130 -7.40 -12.35 -11.54
C PHE A 130 -5.95 -12.08 -11.09
N GLY A 131 -5.51 -12.68 -9.98
CA GLY A 131 -4.14 -12.54 -9.47
C GLY A 131 -3.91 -11.28 -8.63
N GLY A 132 -4.97 -10.59 -8.23
CA GLY A 132 -4.95 -9.45 -7.31
C GLY A 132 -5.60 -9.78 -5.96
N GLN A 133 -5.96 -8.74 -5.21
CA GLN A 133 -6.73 -8.85 -3.97
C GLN A 133 -7.98 -7.97 -4.00
N ASP A 134 -9.08 -8.47 -3.43
CA ASP A 134 -10.29 -7.69 -3.17
C ASP A 134 -10.26 -7.24 -1.70
N THR A 135 -10.38 -5.93 -1.46
CA THR A 135 -10.30 -5.33 -0.11
C THR A 135 -11.63 -4.75 0.33
N HIS A 136 -12.03 -5.05 1.54
CA HIS A 136 -13.20 -4.49 2.21
C HIS A 136 -12.76 -3.66 3.42
N ASN A 137 -13.33 -2.46 3.59
CA ASN A 137 -13.05 -1.56 4.71
C ASN A 137 -14.25 -1.51 5.66
N ASN A 138 -14.00 -1.55 6.97
CA ASN A 138 -14.98 -1.47 8.04
C ASN A 138 -14.80 -0.19 8.87
#